data_AF-A0A9Q1QPE0-F1
#
_entry.id   AF-A0A9Q1QPE0-F1
#
_cell.length_a   1.000
_cell.length_b   1.000
_cell.length_c   1.000
_cell.angle_alpha   90.00
_cell.angle_beta   90.00
_cell.angle_gamma   90.00
#
_symmetry.space_group_name_H-M   'P 1'
#
loop_
_entity.id
_entity.type
_entity.pdbx_description
1 polymer ?
#
loop_
_entity_poly.entity_id
_entity_poly.type
_entity_poly.pdbx_seq_one_letter_code
_entity_poly.pdbx_strand_id
1 'polypeptide(L)'
;MAISNSRVSIFLSSILLLLASVASISGSDDSKEFVLTLDHSNFSDTIAKHDFIVVEFYAPWCGHCKKLAPEYEKAASILSSHDPPIVLAKLDANEDSNRELASKYAVRGFPTLKILRNGGKSIQDYKGPRDAEGIVEYLKKQSGPPSTEIKSVEDATAVVGEQKVAIVGIFPEFSGEEYKNFTALAEKLRSDYDFGHTSDEKLLPRSGSSVTKPSVRLFKPFDELVVDFQDFHLDALEKFVEESSTPTVTVFSKDPANHPYVIKFFNSPNAKALLFLNFSVDYDVYKSKYEEVAKEHKSKGISFLMGDLGASQGALQYFGVKEDQVPLIIVQTTDGKKYLKPKVESDQIASWIKEYNEGKVPAYRKSERIPESNTESVKVVVADTFQDMVLNSAKNGYPTVYFRSASGKILRYDGNRTKEDIIEFIQKNKDQAAKEAVLQSSIKEELGKHCIEGTEDAGGSSRHLRVHAAAILLSLPDKGIVTCLGSPQSFPFFSYFLQLPFPLHSRAPFL
;
A
#
# COMPACT_ATOMS: atom_id res chain seq x y z
N MET A 1 -30.78 97.81 -42.82
CA MET A 1 -31.99 98.44 -42.24
C MET A 1 -32.52 97.48 -41.18
N ALA A 2 -32.96 97.97 -40.00
CA ALA A 2 -33.33 97.12 -38.85
C ALA A 2 -34.87 96.95 -38.72
N ILE A 3 -35.35 96.45 -37.56
CA ILE A 3 -36.75 96.11 -37.15
C ILE A 3 -37.07 94.60 -37.38
N SER A 4 -37.59 93.81 -36.41
CA SER A 4 -37.73 94.02 -34.95
C SER A 4 -37.97 92.71 -34.13
N ASN A 5 -37.22 92.56 -33.04
CA ASN A 5 -37.57 92.04 -31.69
C ASN A 5 -38.76 91.07 -31.44
N SER A 6 -38.47 89.96 -30.75
CA SER A 6 -38.77 89.79 -29.30
C SER A 6 -37.97 88.58 -28.74
N ARG A 7 -37.13 88.72 -27.70
CA ARG A 7 -37.40 88.82 -26.24
C ARG A 7 -37.80 87.47 -25.57
N VAL A 8 -37.36 87.09 -24.36
CA VAL A 8 -36.17 87.42 -23.52
C VAL A 8 -36.21 86.55 -22.22
N SER A 9 -35.05 86.36 -21.55
CA SER A 9 -34.88 86.07 -20.10
C SER A 9 -34.95 84.64 -19.48
N ILE A 10 -34.10 84.45 -18.45
CA ILE A 10 -33.98 83.46 -17.32
C ILE A 10 -34.17 81.94 -17.61
N PHE A 11 -33.46 80.99 -16.95
CA PHE A 11 -32.68 81.00 -15.69
C PHE A 11 -31.32 80.28 -15.76
N LEU A 12 -30.37 80.74 -14.91
CA LEU A 12 -29.33 79.87 -14.32
C LEU A 12 -29.91 79.23 -13.04
N SER A 13 -29.68 77.94 -12.82
CA SER A 13 -29.30 77.40 -11.50
C SER A 13 -28.84 75.94 -11.60
N SER A 14 -27.79 75.61 -10.84
CA SER A 14 -27.52 74.31 -10.21
C SER A 14 -27.74 73.00 -11.01
N ILE A 15 -26.65 72.30 -11.29
CA ILE A 15 -26.25 71.13 -10.47
C ILE A 15 -24.75 70.88 -10.62
N LEU A 16 -24.03 70.86 -9.49
CA LEU A 16 -22.62 70.54 -9.37
C LEU A 16 -22.50 69.10 -8.83
N LEU A 17 -22.55 68.09 -9.71
CA LEU A 17 -22.41 66.69 -9.32
C LEU A 17 -22.18 65.79 -10.56
N LEU A 18 -20.91 65.62 -10.96
CA LEU A 18 -20.45 64.53 -11.85
C LEU A 18 -18.92 64.37 -11.79
N LEU A 19 -18.45 63.88 -10.64
CA LEU A 19 -17.12 63.27 -10.46
C LEU A 19 -17.33 61.79 -10.10
N ALA A 20 -16.33 60.96 -10.40
CA ALA A 20 -16.27 59.51 -10.18
C ALA A 20 -17.17 58.62 -11.08
N SER A 21 -16.70 58.35 -12.30
CA SER A 21 -17.07 57.14 -13.05
C SER A 21 -16.02 56.73 -14.11
N VAL A 22 -14.72 56.74 -13.74
CA VAL A 22 -13.71 56.02 -14.52
C VAL A 22 -13.84 54.53 -14.17
N ALA A 23 -14.73 53.85 -14.88
CA ALA A 23 -14.88 52.40 -14.75
C ALA A 23 -13.66 51.73 -15.39
N SER A 24 -12.88 51.01 -14.58
CA SER A 24 -11.81 50.15 -15.09
C SER A 24 -12.41 49.07 -15.97
N ILE A 25 -12.12 49.11 -17.27
CA ILE A 25 -12.43 47.99 -18.17
C ILE A 25 -11.42 46.88 -17.86
N SER A 26 -11.74 46.06 -16.85
CA SER A 26 -11.17 44.73 -16.72
C SER A 26 -11.71 43.89 -17.86
N GLY A 27 -10.97 43.84 -18.97
CA GLY A 27 -11.28 42.87 -20.03
C GLY A 27 -11.18 41.47 -19.46
N SER A 28 -12.29 40.73 -19.48
CA SER A 28 -12.21 39.28 -19.36
C SER A 28 -11.47 38.77 -20.59
N ASP A 29 -10.43 37.98 -20.36
CA ASP A 29 -9.87 37.15 -21.42
C ASP A 29 -10.88 36.01 -21.61
N ASP A 30 -11.77 36.15 -22.59
CA ASP A 30 -12.85 35.20 -22.91
C ASP A 30 -12.26 33.92 -23.55
N SER A 31 -11.41 33.23 -22.79
CA SER A 31 -10.85 31.94 -23.14
C SER A 31 -11.98 30.93 -23.25
N LYS A 32 -12.40 30.63 -24.48
CA LYS A 32 -13.45 29.65 -24.78
C LYS A 32 -13.11 28.31 -24.14
N GLU A 33 -13.84 27.94 -23.10
CA GLU A 33 -13.75 26.63 -22.45
C GLU A 33 -14.46 25.58 -23.33
N PHE A 34 -13.76 24.47 -23.57
CA PHE A 34 -14.22 23.33 -24.36
C PHE A 34 -14.59 22.13 -23.47
N VAL A 35 -14.10 22.07 -22.23
CA VAL A 35 -14.48 21.04 -21.24
C VAL A 35 -15.78 21.43 -20.53
N LEU A 36 -16.82 20.61 -20.65
CA LEU A 36 -18.10 20.87 -19.96
C LEU A 36 -17.96 20.70 -18.44
N THR A 37 -18.35 21.70 -17.66
CA THR A 37 -18.43 21.58 -16.20
C THR A 37 -19.76 20.93 -15.79
N LEU A 38 -19.69 19.81 -15.06
CA LEU A 38 -20.85 19.04 -14.61
C LEU A 38 -21.00 19.03 -13.09
N ASP A 39 -22.27 18.97 -12.66
CA ASP A 39 -22.70 18.91 -11.26
C ASP A 39 -23.90 17.96 -11.09
N HIS A 40 -24.29 17.68 -9.85
CA HIS A 40 -25.44 16.84 -9.50
C HIS A 40 -26.78 17.23 -10.17
N SER A 41 -26.97 18.48 -10.61
CA SER A 41 -28.19 18.95 -11.26
C SER A 41 -28.19 18.71 -12.78
N ASN A 42 -27.02 18.85 -13.43
CA ASN A 42 -26.91 18.81 -14.89
C ASN A 42 -26.35 17.48 -15.45
N PHE A 43 -25.74 16.64 -14.61
CA PHE A 43 -24.97 15.47 -15.04
C PHE A 43 -25.81 14.50 -15.87
N SER A 44 -26.91 13.96 -15.30
CA SER A 44 -27.73 12.91 -15.93
C SER A 44 -28.25 13.34 -17.30
N ASP A 45 -28.76 14.57 -17.38
CA ASP A 45 -29.26 15.19 -18.61
C ASP A 45 -28.18 15.41 -19.66
N THR A 46 -26.94 15.69 -19.23
CA THR A 46 -25.82 15.89 -20.16
C THR A 46 -25.27 14.57 -20.67
N ILE A 47 -25.16 13.55 -19.80
CA ILE A 47 -24.75 12.21 -20.23
C ILE A 47 -25.80 11.60 -21.18
N ALA A 48 -27.10 11.80 -20.91
CA ALA A 48 -28.18 11.28 -21.77
C ALA A 48 -28.23 11.90 -23.19
N LYS A 49 -27.59 13.06 -23.41
CA LYS A 49 -27.52 13.74 -24.72
C LYS A 49 -26.34 13.32 -25.59
N HIS A 50 -25.40 12.53 -25.06
CA HIS A 50 -24.16 12.17 -25.75
C HIS A 50 -23.95 10.66 -25.77
N ASP A 51 -23.85 10.07 -26.97
CA ASP A 51 -23.56 8.63 -27.12
C ASP A 51 -22.11 8.26 -26.77
N PHE A 52 -21.20 9.25 -26.75
CA PHE A 52 -19.84 9.12 -26.25
C PHE A 52 -19.41 10.42 -25.53
N ILE A 53 -19.11 10.34 -24.24
CA ILE A 53 -18.62 11.46 -23.43
C ILE A 53 -17.66 10.96 -22.37
N VAL A 54 -16.62 11.75 -22.07
CA VAL A 54 -15.61 11.42 -21.05
C VAL A 54 -15.71 12.41 -19.89
N VAL A 55 -15.65 11.92 -18.65
CA VAL A 55 -15.72 12.76 -17.44
C VAL A 55 -14.47 12.59 -16.59
N GLU A 56 -13.76 13.68 -16.32
CA GLU A 56 -12.78 13.79 -15.22
C GLU A 56 -13.51 14.05 -13.89
N PHE A 57 -13.43 13.09 -12.97
CA PHE A 57 -13.76 13.28 -11.57
C PHE A 57 -12.50 13.79 -10.85
N TYR A 58 -12.53 15.05 -10.42
CA TYR A 58 -11.38 15.79 -9.90
C TYR A 58 -11.62 16.34 -8.49
N ALA A 59 -10.59 16.95 -7.90
CA ALA A 59 -10.70 17.73 -6.67
C ALA A 59 -9.79 18.98 -6.74
N PRO A 60 -10.24 20.19 -6.35
CA PRO A 60 -9.48 21.44 -6.51
C PRO A 60 -8.15 21.53 -5.78
N TRP A 61 -7.91 20.67 -4.78
CA TRP A 61 -6.64 20.57 -4.06
C TRP A 61 -5.67 19.54 -4.66
N CYS A 62 -6.12 18.65 -5.56
CA CYS A 62 -5.28 17.57 -6.07
C CYS A 62 -4.23 18.06 -7.08
N GLY A 63 -2.95 17.87 -6.75
CA GLY A 63 -1.82 18.25 -7.60
C GLY A 63 -1.74 17.52 -8.95
N HIS A 64 -2.36 16.34 -9.08
CA HIS A 64 -2.45 15.64 -10.35
C HIS A 64 -3.55 16.21 -11.26
N CYS A 65 -4.71 16.58 -10.71
CA CYS A 65 -5.78 17.27 -11.45
C CYS A 65 -5.27 18.61 -12.01
N LYS A 66 -4.55 19.39 -11.20
CA LYS A 66 -3.96 20.68 -11.63
C LYS A 66 -2.95 20.55 -12.78
N LYS A 67 -2.30 19.39 -12.93
CA LYS A 67 -1.41 19.09 -14.07
C LYS A 67 -2.18 18.60 -15.29
N LEU A 68 -3.26 17.86 -15.10
CA LEU A 68 -4.09 17.32 -16.18
C LEU A 68 -4.97 18.39 -16.83
N ALA A 69 -5.57 19.29 -16.04
CA ALA A 69 -6.51 20.31 -16.52
C ALA A 69 -6.09 21.04 -17.82
N PRO A 70 -4.87 21.60 -17.96
CA PRO A 70 -4.46 22.26 -19.22
C PRO A 70 -4.30 21.29 -20.41
N GLU A 71 -3.96 20.02 -20.17
CA GLU A 71 -3.84 19.00 -21.22
C GLU A 71 -5.22 18.47 -21.65
N TYR A 72 -6.13 18.32 -20.68
CA TYR A 72 -7.52 17.95 -20.90
C TYR A 72 -8.28 19.05 -21.69
N GLU A 73 -8.00 20.32 -21.40
CA GLU A 73 -8.57 21.47 -22.13
C GLU A 73 -8.08 21.55 -23.59
N LYS A 74 -6.78 21.37 -23.84
CA LYS A 74 -6.23 21.24 -25.21
C LYS A 74 -6.88 20.06 -25.95
N ALA A 75 -6.97 18.91 -25.30
CA ALA A 75 -7.58 17.72 -25.88
C ALA A 75 -9.06 17.97 -26.23
N ALA A 76 -9.83 18.63 -25.36
CA ALA A 76 -11.22 19.02 -25.63
C ALA A 76 -11.33 19.95 -26.85
N SER A 77 -10.43 20.94 -26.96
CA SER A 77 -10.38 21.83 -28.11
C SER A 77 -10.18 21.05 -29.43
N ILE A 78 -9.23 20.10 -29.46
CA ILE A 78 -8.95 19.28 -30.65
C ILE A 78 -10.11 18.30 -30.94
N LEU A 79 -10.66 17.67 -29.91
CA LEU A 79 -11.73 16.66 -30.01
C LEU A 79 -13.10 17.25 -30.34
N SER A 80 -13.34 18.53 -30.04
CA SER A 80 -14.53 19.27 -30.47
C SER A 80 -14.63 19.43 -31.99
N SER A 81 -13.52 19.25 -32.71
CA SER A 81 -13.44 19.30 -34.18
C SER A 81 -13.43 17.90 -34.83
N HIS A 82 -13.69 16.84 -34.06
CA HIS A 82 -13.90 15.48 -34.57
C HIS A 82 -15.33 15.33 -35.13
N ASP A 83 -15.56 14.33 -35.99
CA ASP A 83 -16.89 13.96 -36.49
C ASP A 83 -17.18 12.48 -36.17
N PRO A 84 -18.17 12.17 -35.31
CA PRO A 84 -18.93 13.10 -34.47
C PRO A 84 -18.05 13.74 -33.38
N PRO A 85 -18.40 14.94 -32.85
CA PRO A 85 -17.61 15.60 -31.82
C PRO A 85 -17.46 14.77 -30.55
N ILE A 86 -16.23 14.64 -30.04
CA ILE A 86 -15.92 13.90 -28.83
C ILE A 86 -15.91 14.87 -27.65
N VAL A 87 -16.87 14.73 -26.74
CA VAL A 87 -17.07 15.66 -25.62
C VAL A 87 -16.26 15.24 -24.39
N LEU A 88 -15.49 16.18 -23.86
CA LEU A 88 -14.82 16.08 -22.56
C LEU A 88 -15.57 16.91 -21.52
N ALA A 89 -15.60 16.44 -20.28
CA ALA A 89 -16.31 17.05 -19.18
C ALA A 89 -15.58 16.85 -17.85
N LYS A 90 -15.84 17.70 -16.86
CA LYS A 90 -15.22 17.65 -15.53
C LYS A 90 -16.28 17.83 -14.44
N LEU A 91 -16.11 17.13 -13.32
CA LEU A 91 -16.96 17.23 -12.14
C LEU A 91 -16.10 17.26 -10.87
N ASP A 92 -16.35 18.24 -10.00
CA ASP A 92 -15.73 18.27 -8.68
C ASP A 92 -16.37 17.20 -7.80
N ALA A 93 -15.61 16.13 -7.58
CA ALA A 93 -16.01 14.96 -6.79
C ALA A 93 -15.64 15.08 -5.30
N ASN A 94 -15.04 16.21 -4.90
CA ASN A 94 -14.80 16.60 -3.52
C ASN A 94 -15.94 17.47 -2.95
N GLU A 95 -16.73 18.15 -3.80
CA GLU A 95 -17.92 18.88 -3.38
C GLU A 95 -18.99 17.94 -2.80
N ASP A 96 -19.55 18.28 -1.62
CA ASP A 96 -20.50 17.43 -0.91
C ASP A 96 -21.74 17.06 -1.73
N SER A 97 -22.25 17.99 -2.55
CA SER A 97 -23.41 17.75 -3.43
C SER A 97 -23.19 16.66 -4.47
N ASN A 98 -21.94 16.45 -4.89
CA ASN A 98 -21.59 15.53 -5.98
C ASN A 98 -21.06 14.17 -5.46
N ARG A 99 -20.97 13.98 -4.14
CA ARG A 99 -20.45 12.74 -3.50
C ARG A 99 -21.25 11.49 -3.85
N GLU A 100 -22.55 11.60 -4.10
CA GLU A 100 -23.36 10.48 -4.58
C GLU A 100 -22.97 10.05 -5.99
N LEU A 101 -22.67 10.99 -6.90
CA LEU A 101 -22.14 10.69 -8.22
C LEU A 101 -20.75 10.08 -8.14
N ALA A 102 -19.85 10.64 -7.33
CA ALA A 102 -18.51 10.08 -7.11
C ALA A 102 -18.58 8.63 -6.60
N SER A 103 -19.52 8.34 -5.70
CA SER A 103 -19.77 6.98 -5.17
C SER A 103 -20.36 6.05 -6.24
N LYS A 104 -21.37 6.51 -6.99
CA LYS A 104 -22.03 5.77 -8.09
C LYS A 104 -21.04 5.36 -9.19
N TYR A 105 -20.09 6.22 -9.54
CA TYR A 105 -19.04 5.95 -10.52
C TYR A 105 -17.77 5.34 -9.89
N ALA A 106 -17.85 4.87 -8.64
CA ALA A 106 -16.78 4.18 -7.91
C ALA A 106 -15.43 4.93 -7.90
N VAL A 107 -15.46 6.25 -7.75
CA VAL A 107 -14.28 7.11 -7.70
C VAL A 107 -13.56 6.92 -6.36
N ARG A 108 -12.33 6.38 -6.41
CA ARG A 108 -11.52 6.07 -5.22
C ARG A 108 -10.29 6.99 -5.03
N GLY A 109 -10.11 7.97 -5.92
CA GLY A 109 -8.99 8.91 -5.93
C GLY A 109 -9.02 9.83 -7.15
N PHE A 110 -8.11 10.80 -7.20
CA PHE A 110 -8.18 11.89 -8.18
C PHE A 110 -6.86 12.10 -8.95
N PRO A 111 -6.89 12.36 -10.27
CA PRO A 111 -8.08 12.32 -11.13
C PRO A 111 -8.47 10.89 -11.51
N THR A 112 -9.77 10.61 -11.51
CA THR A 112 -10.37 9.41 -12.12
C THR A 112 -11.12 9.83 -13.37
N LEU A 113 -10.80 9.22 -14.52
CA LEU A 113 -11.47 9.53 -15.79
C LEU A 113 -12.34 8.33 -16.20
N LYS A 114 -13.60 8.59 -16.53
CA LYS A 114 -14.56 7.58 -17.01
C LYS A 114 -15.00 7.92 -18.43
N ILE A 115 -15.02 6.92 -19.31
CA ILE A 115 -15.69 6.98 -20.61
C ILE A 115 -17.11 6.45 -20.41
N LEU A 116 -18.10 7.23 -20.85
CA LEU A 116 -19.51 6.93 -20.76
C LEU A 116 -20.09 6.80 -22.17
N ARG A 117 -20.84 5.73 -22.44
CA ARG A 117 -21.38 5.44 -23.77
C ARG A 117 -22.88 5.15 -23.75
N ASN A 118 -23.54 5.35 -24.88
CA ASN A 118 -24.96 5.02 -25.11
C ASN A 118 -25.89 5.67 -24.08
N GLY A 119 -25.69 6.96 -23.79
CA GLY A 119 -26.39 7.67 -22.71
C GLY A 119 -25.98 7.25 -21.30
N GLY A 120 -24.73 6.82 -21.10
CA GLY A 120 -24.18 6.38 -19.81
C GLY A 120 -24.54 4.96 -19.37
N LYS A 121 -25.06 4.13 -20.28
CA LYS A 121 -25.39 2.71 -20.04
C LYS A 121 -24.15 1.82 -19.96
N SER A 122 -23.09 2.17 -20.68
CA SER A 122 -21.76 1.56 -20.54
C SER A 122 -20.81 2.56 -19.89
N ILE A 123 -19.99 2.06 -18.96
CA ILE A 123 -19.04 2.83 -18.15
C ILE A 123 -17.70 2.11 -18.24
N GLN A 124 -16.68 2.78 -18.74
CA GLN A 124 -15.32 2.25 -18.89
C GLN A 124 -14.32 3.17 -18.20
N ASP A 125 -13.29 2.58 -17.57
CA ASP A 125 -12.18 3.34 -17.01
C ASP A 125 -11.25 3.79 -18.14
N TYR A 126 -10.90 5.08 -18.16
CA TYR A 126 -9.91 5.60 -19.09
C TYR A 126 -8.50 5.11 -18.68
N LYS A 127 -7.84 4.36 -19.58
CA LYS A 127 -6.52 3.74 -19.35
C LYS A 127 -5.39 4.34 -20.22
N GLY A 128 -5.66 5.45 -20.91
CA GLY A 128 -4.69 6.09 -21.80
C GLY A 128 -3.70 7.04 -21.10
N PRO A 129 -2.89 7.78 -21.88
CA PRO A 129 -1.96 8.81 -21.39
C PRO A 129 -2.65 10.02 -20.73
N ARG A 130 -1.88 11.04 -20.31
CA ARG A 130 -2.42 12.23 -19.60
C ARG A 130 -1.94 13.58 -20.14
N ASP A 131 -1.16 13.53 -21.20
CA ASP A 131 -0.84 14.57 -22.17
C ASP A 131 -1.96 14.73 -23.21
N ALA A 132 -2.08 15.91 -23.82
CA ALA A 132 -3.18 16.23 -24.72
C ALA A 132 -3.22 15.32 -25.96
N GLU A 133 -2.05 15.06 -26.56
CA GLU A 133 -1.88 14.25 -27.75
C GLU A 133 -2.34 12.80 -27.51
N GLY A 134 -1.85 12.15 -26.45
CA GLY A 134 -2.26 10.79 -26.08
C GLY A 134 -3.72 10.68 -25.65
N ILE A 135 -4.32 11.73 -25.09
CA ILE A 135 -5.77 11.79 -24.85
C ILE A 135 -6.53 11.83 -26.19
N VAL A 136 -6.12 12.66 -27.14
CA VAL A 136 -6.73 12.77 -28.47
C VAL A 136 -6.66 11.45 -29.24
N GLU A 137 -5.49 10.80 -29.29
CA GLU A 137 -5.30 9.54 -30.00
C GLU A 137 -6.10 8.40 -29.37
N TYR A 138 -6.03 8.23 -28.05
CA TYR A 138 -6.76 7.19 -27.32
C TYR A 138 -8.27 7.36 -27.50
N LEU A 139 -8.80 8.60 -27.43
CA LEU A 139 -10.24 8.82 -27.53
C LEU A 139 -10.79 8.69 -28.95
N LYS A 140 -10.05 9.08 -29.99
CA LYS A 140 -10.41 8.77 -31.39
C LYS A 140 -10.49 7.26 -31.64
N LYS A 141 -9.55 6.49 -31.06
CA LYS A 141 -9.59 5.02 -31.11
C LYS A 141 -10.78 4.44 -30.31
N GLN A 142 -11.15 5.07 -29.20
CA GLN A 142 -12.28 4.63 -28.38
C GLN A 142 -13.66 5.07 -28.88
N SER A 143 -13.77 6.13 -29.68
CA SER A 143 -15.02 6.54 -30.33
C SER A 143 -15.35 5.73 -31.60
N GLY A 144 -14.35 5.08 -32.21
CA GLY A 144 -14.55 4.20 -33.36
C GLY A 144 -15.34 2.91 -33.04
N PRO A 145 -15.57 2.05 -34.04
CA PRO A 145 -16.23 0.76 -33.82
C PRO A 145 -15.46 -0.09 -32.80
N PRO A 146 -16.12 -1.01 -32.07
CA PRO A 146 -15.47 -1.87 -31.08
C PRO A 146 -14.45 -2.84 -31.69
N SER A 147 -14.58 -3.14 -32.99
CA SER A 147 -13.69 -4.01 -33.74
C SER A 147 -13.46 -3.42 -35.14
N THR A 148 -12.21 -3.41 -35.61
CA THR A 148 -11.83 -2.86 -36.91
C THR A 148 -11.97 -3.89 -38.03
N GLU A 149 -12.63 -3.53 -39.13
CA GLU A 149 -12.74 -4.37 -40.33
C GLU A 149 -11.38 -4.40 -41.08
N ILE A 150 -10.76 -5.58 -41.15
CA ILE A 150 -9.43 -5.81 -41.76
C ILE A 150 -9.63 -6.19 -43.23
N LYS A 151 -9.16 -5.33 -44.14
CA LYS A 151 -9.28 -5.46 -45.61
C LYS A 151 -7.94 -5.68 -46.30
N SER A 152 -6.83 -5.30 -45.66
CA SER A 152 -5.47 -5.53 -46.16
C SER A 152 -4.54 -6.12 -45.08
N VAL A 153 -3.31 -6.44 -45.48
CA VAL A 153 -2.26 -6.94 -44.56
C VAL A 153 -1.75 -5.81 -43.66
N GLU A 154 -1.81 -4.56 -44.12
CA GLU A 154 -1.50 -3.36 -43.36
C GLU A 154 -2.52 -3.15 -42.24
N ASP A 155 -3.83 -3.29 -42.52
CA ASP A 155 -4.88 -3.26 -41.49
C ASP A 155 -4.64 -4.35 -40.42
N ALA A 156 -4.36 -5.58 -40.87
CA ALA A 156 -4.07 -6.70 -39.99
C ALA A 156 -2.85 -6.43 -39.10
N THR A 157 -1.80 -5.82 -39.66
CA THR A 157 -0.58 -5.44 -38.94
C THR A 157 -0.84 -4.34 -37.91
N ALA A 158 -1.66 -3.33 -38.23
CA ALA A 158 -2.02 -2.27 -37.31
C ALA A 158 -2.89 -2.76 -36.12
N VAL A 159 -3.87 -3.62 -36.41
CA VAL A 159 -4.73 -4.22 -35.38
C VAL A 159 -3.93 -5.18 -34.50
N VAL A 160 -3.22 -6.14 -35.10
CA VAL A 160 -2.55 -7.22 -34.36
C VAL A 160 -1.29 -6.73 -33.64
N GLY A 161 -0.39 -6.06 -34.36
CA GLY A 161 0.93 -5.66 -33.86
C GLY A 161 1.81 -6.84 -33.41
N GLU A 162 2.94 -6.54 -32.78
CA GLU A 162 3.92 -7.58 -32.38
C GLU A 162 4.03 -7.79 -30.86
N GLN A 163 3.71 -6.77 -30.05
CA GLN A 163 4.03 -6.72 -28.60
C GLN A 163 2.80 -6.75 -27.66
N LYS A 164 1.59 -6.82 -28.23
CA LYS A 164 0.31 -6.74 -27.50
C LYS A 164 -0.53 -7.99 -27.74
N VAL A 165 -1.56 -8.19 -26.92
CA VAL A 165 -2.62 -9.16 -27.21
C VAL A 165 -3.68 -8.49 -28.08
N ALA A 166 -4.08 -9.16 -29.15
CA ALA A 166 -5.12 -8.71 -30.07
C ALA A 166 -6.03 -9.88 -30.46
N ILE A 167 -7.30 -9.62 -30.75
CA ILE A 167 -8.31 -10.65 -31.02
C ILE A 167 -9.02 -10.35 -32.34
N VAL A 168 -8.94 -11.28 -33.29
CA VAL A 168 -9.54 -11.13 -34.62
C VAL A 168 -10.63 -12.18 -34.85
N GLY A 169 -11.85 -11.73 -35.14
CA GLY A 169 -12.94 -12.61 -35.57
C GLY A 169 -12.87 -12.89 -37.07
N ILE A 170 -12.93 -14.17 -37.45
CA ILE A 170 -12.88 -14.64 -38.84
C ILE A 170 -14.28 -15.16 -39.19
N PHE A 171 -15.02 -14.41 -40.00
CA PHE A 171 -16.44 -14.68 -40.28
C PHE A 171 -16.69 -14.87 -41.78
N PRO A 172 -17.68 -15.69 -42.18
CA PRO A 172 -18.12 -15.73 -43.58
C PRO A 172 -18.87 -14.45 -43.97
N GLU A 173 -19.65 -13.87 -43.04
CA GLU A 173 -20.42 -12.64 -43.19
C GLU A 173 -20.37 -11.84 -41.88
N PHE A 174 -20.44 -10.52 -41.95
CA PHE A 174 -20.49 -9.63 -40.78
C PHE A 174 -21.93 -9.47 -40.25
N SER A 175 -22.60 -10.60 -40.04
CA SER A 175 -23.99 -10.72 -39.57
C SER A 175 -24.18 -11.99 -38.72
N GLY A 176 -25.41 -12.38 -38.38
CA GLY A 176 -25.70 -13.55 -37.55
C GLY A 176 -25.76 -13.24 -36.05
N GLU A 177 -25.50 -14.25 -35.21
CA GLU A 177 -25.48 -14.16 -33.75
C GLU A 177 -24.02 -14.12 -33.24
N GLU A 178 -23.18 -14.94 -33.85
CA GLU A 178 -21.74 -15.10 -33.61
C GLU A 178 -21.00 -13.77 -33.76
N TYR A 179 -21.28 -13.02 -34.83
CA TYR A 179 -20.72 -11.69 -35.06
C TYR A 179 -21.21 -10.67 -34.02
N LYS A 180 -22.47 -10.75 -33.57
CA LYS A 180 -23.02 -9.85 -32.54
C LYS A 180 -22.39 -10.13 -31.18
N ASN A 181 -22.23 -11.40 -30.81
CA ASN A 181 -21.61 -11.80 -29.54
C ASN A 181 -20.13 -11.39 -29.55
N PHE A 182 -19.40 -11.60 -30.65
CA PHE A 182 -18.04 -11.09 -30.81
C PHE A 182 -17.96 -9.55 -30.74
N THR A 183 -18.91 -8.84 -31.36
CA THR A 183 -18.97 -7.37 -31.31
C THR A 183 -19.26 -6.85 -29.90
N ALA A 184 -20.10 -7.54 -29.13
CA ALA A 184 -20.39 -7.21 -27.73
C ALA A 184 -19.21 -7.51 -26.80
N LEU A 185 -18.50 -8.62 -27.00
CA LEU A 185 -17.22 -8.93 -26.35
C LEU A 185 -16.18 -7.83 -26.61
N ALA A 186 -16.04 -7.43 -27.87
CA ALA A 186 -15.13 -6.37 -28.28
C ALA A 186 -15.50 -5.03 -27.62
N GLU A 187 -16.78 -4.64 -27.60
CA GLU A 187 -17.24 -3.42 -26.93
C GLU A 187 -17.02 -3.47 -25.40
N LYS A 188 -17.09 -4.66 -24.78
CA LYS A 188 -16.77 -4.86 -23.35
C LYS A 188 -15.28 -4.71 -23.06
N LEU A 189 -14.40 -5.21 -23.93
CA LEU A 189 -12.96 -5.40 -23.66
C LEU A 189 -12.01 -4.46 -24.44
N ARG A 190 -12.52 -3.58 -25.30
CA ARG A 190 -11.77 -2.58 -26.07
C ARG A 190 -10.91 -1.60 -25.27
N SER A 191 -11.06 -1.55 -23.95
CA SER A 191 -10.18 -0.79 -23.04
C SER A 191 -8.84 -1.49 -22.75
N ASP A 192 -8.75 -2.79 -23.03
CA ASP A 192 -7.65 -3.67 -22.59
C ASP A 192 -7.01 -4.47 -23.74
N TYR A 193 -7.75 -4.78 -24.80
CA TYR A 193 -7.24 -5.46 -26.00
C TYR A 193 -7.71 -4.79 -27.29
N ASP A 194 -6.94 -4.98 -28.37
CA ASP A 194 -7.33 -4.55 -29.71
C ASP A 194 -8.12 -5.63 -30.44
N PHE A 195 -9.23 -5.24 -31.06
CA PHE A 195 -10.14 -6.13 -31.76
C PHE A 195 -10.21 -5.82 -33.26
N GLY A 196 -10.20 -6.88 -34.08
CA GLY A 196 -10.44 -6.80 -35.51
C GLY A 196 -11.43 -7.86 -35.99
N HIS A 197 -11.89 -7.75 -37.23
CA HIS A 197 -12.63 -8.81 -37.90
C HIS A 197 -12.33 -8.83 -39.40
N THR A 198 -12.38 -10.00 -40.02
CA THR A 198 -12.20 -10.15 -41.47
C THR A 198 -12.98 -11.34 -42.02
N SER A 199 -13.16 -11.36 -43.34
CA SER A 199 -13.65 -12.53 -44.07
C SER A 199 -12.52 -13.34 -44.74
N ASP A 200 -11.30 -12.80 -44.88
CA ASP A 200 -10.14 -13.55 -45.39
C ASP A 200 -9.03 -13.71 -44.34
N GLU A 201 -8.89 -14.95 -43.86
CA GLU A 201 -7.86 -15.39 -42.92
C GLU A 201 -6.43 -15.23 -43.46
N LYS A 202 -6.25 -15.11 -44.79
CA LYS A 202 -4.93 -14.93 -45.43
C LYS A 202 -4.33 -13.54 -45.21
N LEU A 203 -5.17 -12.54 -44.92
CA LEU A 203 -4.71 -11.19 -44.59
C LEU A 203 -3.99 -11.15 -43.23
N LEU A 204 -4.25 -12.14 -42.37
CA LEU A 204 -3.73 -12.17 -41.01
C LEU A 204 -2.28 -12.67 -40.98
N PRO A 205 -1.43 -12.12 -40.09
CA PRO A 205 -0.09 -12.67 -39.86
C PRO A 205 -0.16 -14.09 -39.31
N ARG A 206 0.91 -14.87 -39.48
CA ARG A 206 1.03 -16.26 -38.97
C ARG A 206 -0.07 -17.22 -39.49
N SER A 207 -0.64 -16.94 -40.65
CA SER A 207 -1.75 -17.66 -41.33
C SER A 207 -1.37 -19.04 -41.92
N GLY A 208 -0.53 -19.82 -41.21
CA GLY A 208 -0.07 -21.15 -41.61
C GLY A 208 -1.08 -22.29 -41.44
N SER A 209 -2.34 -21.99 -41.09
CA SER A 209 -3.41 -22.97 -40.95
C SER A 209 -4.75 -22.32 -41.26
N SER A 210 -5.49 -22.94 -42.20
CA SER A 210 -6.84 -22.53 -42.59
C SER A 210 -7.84 -22.94 -41.50
N VAL A 211 -8.76 -22.05 -41.15
CA VAL A 211 -9.63 -22.20 -39.99
C VAL A 211 -11.05 -22.47 -40.45
N THR A 212 -11.76 -23.34 -39.73
CA THR A 212 -13.22 -23.41 -39.86
C THR A 212 -13.81 -22.06 -39.48
N LYS A 213 -14.71 -21.54 -40.31
CA LYS A 213 -15.41 -20.26 -40.08
C LYS A 213 -16.85 -20.55 -39.64
N PRO A 214 -17.44 -19.77 -38.71
CA PRO A 214 -16.82 -18.66 -38.00
C PRO A 214 -15.81 -19.14 -36.93
N SER A 215 -14.82 -18.30 -36.61
CA SER A 215 -13.84 -18.54 -35.55
C SER A 215 -13.29 -17.23 -34.98
N VAL A 216 -12.68 -17.30 -33.79
CA VAL A 216 -11.97 -16.19 -33.14
C VAL A 216 -10.51 -16.57 -32.94
N ARG A 217 -9.60 -15.76 -33.49
CA ARG A 217 -8.15 -15.94 -33.42
C ARG A 217 -7.53 -14.90 -32.48
N LEU A 218 -6.99 -15.34 -31.36
CA LEU A 218 -6.23 -14.50 -30.43
C LEU A 218 -4.74 -14.55 -30.78
N PHE A 219 -4.14 -13.38 -30.96
CA PHE A 219 -2.71 -13.18 -31.16
C PHE A 219 -2.05 -12.73 -29.86
N LYS A 220 -0.84 -13.22 -29.60
CA LYS A 220 -0.06 -12.87 -28.41
C LYS A 220 1.46 -12.87 -28.69
N PRO A 221 2.25 -12.16 -27.85
CA PRO A 221 3.71 -12.13 -27.96
C PRO A 221 4.42 -13.24 -27.16
N PHE A 222 3.67 -14.14 -26.51
CA PHE A 222 4.18 -15.20 -25.63
C PHE A 222 3.52 -16.56 -25.90
N ASP A 223 4.07 -17.62 -25.29
CA ASP A 223 3.65 -19.01 -25.43
C ASP A 223 3.46 -19.42 -26.91
N GLU A 224 2.31 -19.99 -27.28
CA GLU A 224 1.99 -20.51 -28.63
C GLU A 224 1.71 -19.44 -29.70
N LEU A 225 1.85 -18.14 -29.39
CA LEU A 225 1.75 -16.97 -30.29
C LEU A 225 0.39 -16.71 -30.99
N VAL A 226 -0.41 -17.74 -31.24
CA VAL A 226 -1.74 -17.70 -31.88
C VAL A 226 -2.61 -18.79 -31.24
N VAL A 227 -3.87 -18.47 -30.93
CA VAL A 227 -4.85 -19.42 -30.40
C VAL A 227 -6.19 -19.25 -31.13
N ASP A 228 -6.75 -20.34 -31.65
CA ASP A 228 -8.05 -20.33 -32.34
C ASP A 228 -9.16 -20.90 -31.46
N PHE A 229 -10.35 -20.32 -31.57
CA PHE A 229 -11.54 -20.67 -30.79
C PHE A 229 -12.81 -20.60 -31.66
N GLN A 230 -13.83 -21.39 -31.32
CA GLN A 230 -15.03 -21.59 -32.16
C GLN A 230 -16.35 -21.55 -31.38
N ASP A 231 -16.33 -21.38 -30.05
CA ASP A 231 -17.54 -21.16 -29.25
C ASP A 231 -17.84 -19.66 -29.20
N PHE A 232 -19.08 -19.28 -29.57
CA PHE A 232 -19.53 -17.90 -29.66
C PHE A 232 -20.53 -17.50 -28.56
N HIS A 233 -20.75 -18.33 -27.54
CA HIS A 233 -21.42 -17.87 -26.33
C HIS A 233 -20.54 -16.83 -25.61
N LEU A 234 -21.14 -15.73 -25.13
CA LEU A 234 -20.40 -14.62 -24.52
C LEU A 234 -19.52 -15.06 -23.35
N ASP A 235 -20.02 -15.90 -22.45
CA ASP A 235 -19.26 -16.40 -21.29
C ASP A 235 -18.06 -17.27 -21.72
N ALA A 236 -18.21 -18.04 -22.81
CA ALA A 236 -17.16 -18.88 -23.36
C ALA A 236 -16.07 -18.02 -24.04
N LEU A 237 -16.48 -17.00 -24.80
CA LEU A 237 -15.60 -16.02 -25.43
C LEU A 237 -14.80 -15.21 -24.39
N GLU A 238 -15.47 -14.71 -23.35
CA GLU A 238 -14.83 -13.96 -22.27
C GLU A 238 -13.79 -14.80 -21.53
N LYS A 239 -14.16 -16.04 -21.18
CA LYS A 239 -13.25 -17.00 -20.55
C LYS A 239 -12.07 -17.35 -21.46
N PHE A 240 -12.31 -17.60 -22.75
CA PHE A 240 -11.24 -17.86 -23.73
C PHE A 240 -10.24 -16.71 -23.79
N VAL A 241 -10.73 -15.45 -23.86
CA VAL A 241 -9.85 -14.28 -23.85
C VAL A 241 -9.11 -14.18 -22.51
N GLU A 242 -9.77 -14.39 -21.36
CA GLU A 242 -9.10 -14.34 -20.04
C GLU A 242 -7.97 -15.38 -19.91
N GLU A 243 -8.24 -16.65 -20.26
CA GLU A 243 -7.29 -17.77 -20.14
C GLU A 243 -6.14 -17.71 -21.16
N SER A 244 -6.39 -17.18 -22.37
CA SER A 244 -5.41 -17.16 -23.47
C SER A 244 -4.55 -15.89 -23.51
N SER A 245 -5.07 -14.76 -23.01
CA SER A 245 -4.32 -13.49 -22.86
C SER A 245 -3.43 -13.43 -21.60
N THR A 246 -3.36 -14.52 -20.82
CA THR A 246 -2.48 -14.62 -19.65
C THR A 246 -1.27 -15.47 -19.99
N PRO A 247 -0.02 -14.98 -19.82
CA PRO A 247 1.18 -15.80 -19.99
C PRO A 247 1.20 -17.00 -19.06
N THR A 248 1.65 -18.15 -19.56
CA THR A 248 1.82 -19.37 -18.77
C THR A 248 2.82 -19.18 -17.62
N VAL A 249 3.88 -18.40 -17.88
CA VAL A 249 4.72 -17.77 -16.85
C VAL A 249 4.74 -16.26 -17.12
N THR A 250 4.24 -15.47 -16.17
CA THR A 250 4.32 -14.01 -16.26
C THR A 250 5.75 -13.55 -16.00
N VAL A 251 6.32 -12.70 -16.85
CA VAL A 251 7.64 -12.11 -16.61
C VAL A 251 7.47 -10.80 -15.85
N PHE A 252 8.28 -10.56 -14.82
CA PHE A 252 8.38 -9.27 -14.12
C PHE A 252 9.80 -8.74 -14.24
N SER A 253 9.97 -7.72 -15.08
CA SER A 253 11.25 -7.05 -15.34
C SER A 253 11.04 -5.53 -15.39
N LYS A 254 12.07 -4.78 -15.79
CA LYS A 254 11.98 -3.32 -16.00
C LYS A 254 11.33 -2.91 -17.33
N ASP A 255 10.99 -3.89 -18.17
CA ASP A 255 10.37 -3.65 -19.47
C ASP A 255 8.86 -3.33 -19.30
N PRO A 256 8.40 -2.12 -19.70
CA PRO A 256 7.01 -1.72 -19.59
C PRO A 256 6.01 -2.65 -20.31
N ALA A 257 6.44 -3.38 -21.35
CA ALA A 257 5.58 -4.33 -22.05
C ALA A 257 5.10 -5.48 -21.15
N ASN A 258 5.83 -5.79 -20.07
CA ASN A 258 5.46 -6.82 -19.11
C ASN A 258 4.48 -6.34 -18.03
N HIS A 259 4.41 -5.03 -17.75
CA HIS A 259 3.61 -4.49 -16.65
C HIS A 259 2.11 -4.87 -16.69
N PRO A 260 1.39 -4.90 -17.83
CA PRO A 260 -0.02 -5.32 -17.87
C PRO A 260 -0.22 -6.75 -17.38
N TYR A 261 0.66 -7.67 -17.77
CA TYR A 261 0.59 -9.07 -17.36
C TYR A 261 0.93 -9.25 -15.87
N VAL A 262 1.89 -8.49 -15.34
CA VAL A 262 2.20 -8.46 -13.90
C VAL A 262 1.01 -7.96 -13.08
N ILE A 263 0.31 -6.91 -13.52
CA ILE A 263 -0.91 -6.41 -12.87
C ILE A 263 -2.00 -7.48 -12.91
N LYS A 264 -2.25 -8.12 -14.07
CA LYS A 264 -3.24 -9.21 -14.21
C LYS A 264 -2.91 -10.41 -13.32
N PHE A 265 -1.63 -10.79 -13.23
CA PHE A 265 -1.14 -11.86 -12.36
C PHE A 265 -1.46 -11.60 -10.88
N PHE A 266 -1.18 -10.39 -10.37
CA PHE A 266 -1.46 -10.06 -8.97
C PHE A 266 -2.96 -9.95 -8.68
N ASN A 267 -3.75 -9.42 -9.63
CA ASN A 267 -5.20 -9.28 -9.50
C ASN A 267 -5.98 -10.60 -9.64
N SER A 268 -5.40 -11.68 -10.19
CA SER A 268 -6.11 -12.96 -10.35
C SER A 268 -6.48 -13.60 -8.99
N PRO A 269 -7.53 -14.41 -8.90
CA PRO A 269 -7.93 -15.08 -7.65
C PRO A 269 -7.01 -16.25 -7.25
N ASN A 270 -6.09 -16.66 -8.12
CA ASN A 270 -5.22 -17.81 -7.94
C ASN A 270 -4.12 -17.58 -6.88
N ALA A 271 -3.61 -18.68 -6.30
CA ALA A 271 -2.36 -18.67 -5.56
C ALA A 271 -1.19 -18.23 -6.47
N LYS A 272 -0.18 -17.58 -5.90
CA LYS A 272 0.96 -17.00 -6.63
C LYS A 272 2.21 -17.83 -6.43
N ALA A 273 2.72 -18.48 -7.48
CA ALA A 273 4.10 -18.96 -7.54
C ALA A 273 4.98 -17.84 -8.11
N LEU A 274 6.04 -17.49 -7.39
CA LEU A 274 6.95 -16.37 -7.65
C LEU A 274 8.38 -16.89 -7.62
N LEU A 275 9.07 -16.90 -8.76
CA LEU A 275 10.48 -17.30 -8.86
C LEU A 275 11.34 -16.06 -9.16
N PHE A 276 12.12 -15.61 -8.19
CA PHE A 276 13.06 -14.50 -8.34
C PHE A 276 14.44 -15.03 -8.73
N LEU A 277 15.06 -14.40 -9.74
CA LEU A 277 16.33 -14.79 -10.38
C LEU A 277 17.17 -13.55 -10.73
N ASN A 278 18.47 -13.73 -10.97
CA ASN A 278 19.23 -12.72 -11.71
C ASN A 278 19.10 -13.02 -13.21
N PHE A 279 18.36 -12.18 -13.96
CA PHE A 279 18.09 -12.47 -15.37
C PHE A 279 19.34 -12.42 -16.26
N SER A 280 20.42 -11.77 -15.82
CA SER A 280 21.70 -11.73 -16.55
C SER A 280 22.56 -12.99 -16.35
N VAL A 281 22.11 -13.96 -15.54
CA VAL A 281 22.89 -15.18 -15.20
C VAL A 281 22.02 -16.44 -15.30
N ASP A 282 20.84 -16.43 -14.69
CA ASP A 282 20.08 -17.66 -14.43
C ASP A 282 18.97 -17.94 -15.46
N TYR A 283 18.51 -16.92 -16.20
CA TYR A 283 17.21 -16.92 -16.89
C TYR A 283 16.96 -18.17 -17.75
N ASP A 284 17.82 -18.44 -18.74
CA ASP A 284 17.61 -19.54 -19.70
C ASP A 284 17.70 -20.94 -19.05
N VAL A 285 18.45 -21.10 -17.96
CA VAL A 285 18.60 -22.36 -17.23
C VAL A 285 17.33 -22.70 -16.43
N TYR A 286 16.62 -21.68 -15.95
CA TYR A 286 15.43 -21.82 -15.11
C TYR A 286 14.13 -21.74 -15.92
N LYS A 287 14.10 -20.96 -17.02
CA LYS A 287 12.91 -20.69 -17.83
C LYS A 287 12.13 -21.95 -18.22
N SER A 288 12.75 -22.84 -19.00
CA SER A 288 12.05 -24.01 -19.56
C SER A 288 11.48 -24.94 -18.47
N LYS A 289 12.26 -25.18 -17.41
CA LYS A 289 11.82 -26.01 -16.26
C LYS A 289 10.67 -25.38 -15.49
N TYR A 290 10.69 -24.06 -15.30
CA TYR A 290 9.61 -23.35 -14.62
C TYR A 290 8.34 -23.28 -15.47
N GLU A 291 8.48 -23.13 -16.79
CA GLU A 291 7.36 -23.25 -17.74
C GLU A 291 6.74 -24.65 -17.77
N GLU A 292 7.55 -25.72 -17.75
CA GLU A 292 7.07 -27.11 -17.68
C GLU A 292 6.21 -27.33 -16.42
N VAL A 293 6.70 -26.90 -15.25
CA VAL A 293 5.94 -27.03 -14.00
C VAL A 293 4.69 -26.15 -14.01
N ALA A 294 4.75 -24.93 -14.58
CA ALA A 294 3.60 -24.06 -14.75
C ALA A 294 2.51 -24.70 -15.64
N LYS A 295 2.90 -25.34 -16.75
CA LYS A 295 2.00 -26.08 -17.66
C LYS A 295 1.30 -27.23 -16.92
N GLU A 296 2.02 -27.99 -16.10
CA GLU A 296 1.47 -29.08 -15.27
C GLU A 296 0.55 -28.59 -14.13
N HIS A 297 0.60 -27.30 -13.79
CA HIS A 297 -0.14 -26.71 -12.65
C HIS A 297 -1.19 -25.66 -13.06
N LYS A 298 -1.33 -25.32 -14.35
CA LYS A 298 -2.29 -24.31 -14.86
C LYS A 298 -3.74 -24.58 -14.44
N SER A 299 -4.15 -25.84 -14.33
CA SER A 299 -5.49 -26.26 -13.88
C SER A 299 -5.66 -26.36 -12.35
N LYS A 300 -4.59 -26.19 -11.56
CA LYS A 300 -4.57 -26.41 -10.10
C LYS A 300 -4.74 -25.12 -9.28
N GLY A 301 -5.17 -24.01 -9.91
CA GLY A 301 -5.41 -22.73 -9.23
C GLY A 301 -4.15 -21.96 -8.80
N ILE A 302 -3.00 -22.24 -9.45
CA ILE A 302 -1.73 -21.54 -9.20
C ILE A 302 -1.34 -20.77 -10.47
N SER A 303 -1.15 -19.46 -10.36
CA SER A 303 -0.53 -18.63 -11.39
C SER A 303 0.98 -18.53 -11.15
N PHE A 304 1.77 -18.52 -12.22
CA PHE A 304 3.23 -18.53 -12.16
C PHE A 304 3.84 -17.22 -12.68
N LEU A 305 4.82 -16.68 -11.96
CA LEU A 305 5.59 -15.50 -12.34
C LEU A 305 7.09 -15.72 -12.10
N MET A 306 7.90 -15.21 -13.00
CA MET A 306 9.36 -15.16 -12.92
C MET A 306 9.81 -13.69 -12.88
N GLY A 307 10.54 -13.30 -11.84
CA GLY A 307 10.90 -11.89 -11.57
C GLY A 307 12.40 -11.65 -11.57
N ASP A 308 12.84 -10.60 -12.27
CA ASP A 308 14.22 -10.12 -12.23
C ASP A 308 14.52 -9.47 -10.88
N LEU A 309 15.65 -9.84 -10.28
CA LEU A 309 16.18 -9.26 -9.05
C LEU A 309 16.24 -7.73 -9.11
N GLY A 310 16.72 -7.17 -10.23
CA GLY A 310 16.85 -5.73 -10.44
C GLY A 310 15.52 -4.98 -10.53
N ALA A 311 14.42 -5.65 -10.86
CA ALA A 311 13.06 -5.10 -10.86
C ALA A 311 12.28 -5.39 -9.56
N SER A 312 12.62 -6.48 -8.86
CA SER A 312 11.77 -7.09 -7.83
C SER A 312 12.04 -6.62 -6.39
N GLN A 313 12.92 -5.64 -6.16
CA GLN A 313 13.37 -5.24 -4.81
C GLN A 313 12.21 -4.92 -3.84
N GLY A 314 11.15 -4.24 -4.30
CA GLY A 314 9.96 -3.96 -3.47
C GLY A 314 9.17 -5.23 -3.09
N ALA A 315 9.14 -6.24 -3.96
CA ALA A 315 8.55 -7.54 -3.65
C ALA A 315 9.40 -8.29 -2.62
N LEU A 316 10.73 -8.32 -2.79
CA LEU A 316 11.65 -8.93 -1.82
C LEU A 316 11.50 -8.30 -0.42
N GLN A 317 11.38 -6.96 -0.35
CA GLN A 317 11.11 -6.23 0.90
C GLN A 317 9.77 -6.64 1.54
N TYR A 318 8.70 -6.77 0.75
CA TYR A 318 7.37 -7.22 1.21
C TYR A 318 7.37 -8.69 1.69
N PHE A 319 8.17 -9.56 1.08
CA PHE A 319 8.37 -10.93 1.56
C PHE A 319 9.34 -11.02 2.74
N GLY A 320 10.13 -9.98 3.01
CA GLY A 320 11.10 -9.95 4.11
C GLY A 320 12.39 -10.73 3.81
N VAL A 321 12.66 -10.97 2.54
CA VAL A 321 13.80 -11.74 2.01
C VAL A 321 14.90 -10.82 1.49
N LYS A 322 16.12 -11.36 1.37
CA LYS A 322 17.30 -10.65 0.90
C LYS A 322 17.75 -11.11 -0.47
N GLU A 323 18.51 -10.26 -1.16
CA GLU A 323 19.07 -10.55 -2.49
C GLU A 323 20.06 -11.74 -2.45
N ASP A 324 20.78 -11.97 -1.34
CA ASP A 324 21.69 -13.12 -1.16
C ASP A 324 20.98 -14.48 -1.01
N GLN A 325 19.65 -14.50 -1.08
CA GLN A 325 18.80 -15.70 -1.03
C GLN A 325 18.30 -16.14 -2.43
N VAL A 326 18.55 -15.34 -3.47
CA VAL A 326 18.23 -15.63 -4.88
C VAL A 326 19.27 -16.59 -5.48
N PRO A 327 18.91 -17.55 -6.38
CA PRO A 327 17.58 -17.94 -6.85
C PRO A 327 16.59 -18.30 -5.74
N LEU A 328 15.38 -17.73 -5.76
CA LEU A 328 14.41 -17.83 -4.67
C LEU A 328 13.01 -18.10 -5.23
N ILE A 329 12.40 -19.21 -4.82
CA ILE A 329 10.98 -19.45 -5.08
C ILE A 329 10.13 -19.19 -3.84
N ILE A 330 8.99 -18.56 -4.05
CA ILE A 330 7.94 -18.29 -3.05
C ILE A 330 6.60 -18.76 -3.62
N VAL A 331 5.79 -19.44 -2.81
CA VAL A 331 4.35 -19.60 -3.07
C VAL A 331 3.56 -18.81 -2.02
N GLN A 332 2.66 -17.95 -2.47
CA GLN A 332 1.67 -17.28 -1.62
C GLN A 332 0.28 -17.84 -1.93
N THR A 333 -0.38 -18.42 -0.93
CA THR A 333 -1.75 -18.93 -1.03
C THR A 333 -2.77 -17.80 -1.00
N THR A 334 -4.01 -18.11 -1.37
CA THR A 334 -5.15 -17.18 -1.37
C THR A 334 -5.54 -16.69 0.02
N ASP A 335 -5.26 -17.48 1.08
CA ASP A 335 -5.39 -17.07 2.48
C ASP A 335 -4.17 -16.30 3.03
N GLY A 336 -3.22 -15.93 2.16
CA GLY A 336 -2.08 -15.08 2.49
C GLY A 336 -0.91 -15.78 3.19
N LYS A 337 -0.98 -17.10 3.46
CA LYS A 337 0.20 -17.85 3.91
C LYS A 337 1.28 -17.82 2.82
N LYS A 338 2.53 -17.87 3.27
CA LYS A 338 3.72 -17.79 2.43
C LYS A 338 4.55 -19.06 2.66
N TYR A 339 5.15 -19.58 1.60
CA TYR A 339 6.02 -20.75 1.61
C TYR A 339 7.21 -20.38 0.74
N LEU A 340 8.45 -20.64 1.15
CA LEU A 340 9.61 -20.26 0.35
C LEU A 340 10.76 -21.25 0.43
N LYS A 341 11.58 -21.26 -0.61
CA LYS A 341 12.84 -22.00 -0.69
C LYS A 341 13.92 -21.07 -1.28
N PRO A 342 14.82 -20.53 -0.44
CA PRO A 342 15.96 -19.73 -0.89
C PRO A 342 17.04 -20.66 -1.47
N LYS A 343 17.82 -20.15 -2.42
CA LYS A 343 18.84 -20.90 -3.16
C LYS A 343 18.25 -22.19 -3.74
N VAL A 344 17.14 -22.06 -4.44
CA VAL A 344 16.47 -23.17 -5.14
C VAL A 344 17.20 -23.45 -6.45
N GLU A 345 17.78 -24.65 -6.58
CA GLU A 345 18.36 -25.07 -7.85
C GLU A 345 17.27 -25.40 -8.87
N SER A 346 17.56 -25.14 -10.16
CA SER A 346 16.58 -25.22 -11.25
C SER A 346 15.91 -26.60 -11.43
N ASP A 347 16.58 -27.69 -11.09
CA ASP A 347 16.05 -29.06 -11.08
C ASP A 347 15.17 -29.36 -9.86
N GLN A 348 15.38 -28.66 -8.74
CA GLN A 348 14.64 -28.86 -7.48
C GLN A 348 13.29 -28.12 -7.43
N ILE A 349 12.92 -27.41 -8.49
CA ILE A 349 11.67 -26.64 -8.58
C ILE A 349 10.46 -27.58 -8.60
N ALA A 350 10.48 -28.59 -9.47
CA ALA A 350 9.36 -29.52 -9.64
C ALA A 350 9.11 -30.36 -8.36
N SER A 351 10.19 -30.85 -7.73
CA SER A 351 10.11 -31.61 -6.47
C SER A 351 9.61 -30.75 -5.31
N TRP A 352 10.09 -29.50 -5.19
CA TRP A 352 9.63 -28.61 -4.11
C TRP A 352 8.18 -28.15 -4.29
N ILE A 353 7.72 -27.86 -5.50
CA ILE A 353 6.30 -27.54 -5.77
C ILE A 353 5.41 -28.76 -5.45
N LYS A 354 5.89 -29.98 -5.77
CA LYS A 354 5.20 -31.22 -5.35
C LYS A 354 5.15 -31.36 -3.83
N GLU A 355 6.25 -31.15 -3.10
CA GLU A 355 6.29 -31.17 -1.63
C GLU A 355 5.34 -30.13 -1.02
N TYR A 356 5.24 -28.94 -1.61
CA TYR A 356 4.30 -27.90 -1.22
C TYR A 356 2.84 -28.35 -1.41
N ASN A 357 2.50 -28.89 -2.58
CA ASN A 357 1.16 -29.42 -2.87
C ASN A 357 0.78 -30.61 -1.98
N GLU A 358 1.77 -31.42 -1.57
CA GLU A 358 1.62 -32.51 -0.59
C GLU A 358 1.58 -32.02 0.87
N GLY A 359 1.62 -30.70 1.11
CA GLY A 359 1.53 -30.10 2.45
C GLY A 359 2.78 -30.27 3.32
N LYS A 360 3.92 -30.69 2.75
CA LYS A 360 5.16 -31.01 3.47
C LYS A 360 6.03 -29.78 3.75
N VAL A 361 5.89 -28.71 2.96
CA VAL A 361 6.65 -27.47 3.13
C VAL A 361 6.03 -26.63 4.26
N PRO A 362 6.79 -26.24 5.29
CA PRO A 362 6.27 -25.42 6.38
C PRO A 362 5.95 -23.98 5.91
N ALA A 363 4.92 -23.37 6.50
CA ALA A 363 4.57 -21.99 6.22
C ALA A 363 5.64 -21.03 6.79
N TYR A 364 6.20 -20.20 5.93
CA TYR A 364 7.15 -19.15 6.26
C TYR A 364 6.52 -18.07 7.14
N ARG A 365 7.24 -17.66 8.17
CA ARG A 365 6.99 -16.45 8.95
C ARG A 365 8.23 -15.56 8.90
N LYS A 366 8.03 -14.25 8.84
CA LYS A 366 9.13 -13.29 8.90
C LYS A 366 9.72 -13.29 10.31
N SER A 367 10.86 -13.93 10.48
CA SER A 367 11.64 -13.96 11.70
C SER A 367 12.99 -13.26 11.50
N GLU A 368 13.53 -12.68 12.56
CA GLU A 368 14.97 -12.43 12.66
C GLU A 368 15.71 -13.77 12.87
N ARG A 369 17.02 -13.79 12.62
CA ARG A 369 17.84 -14.99 12.90
C ARG A 369 17.74 -15.34 14.38
N ILE A 370 17.56 -16.62 14.68
CA ILE A 370 17.69 -17.15 16.04
C ILE A 370 19.10 -16.78 16.55
N PRO A 371 19.24 -16.09 17.71
CA PRO A 371 20.55 -15.71 18.23
C PRO A 371 21.41 -16.93 18.56
N GLU A 372 22.67 -16.92 18.12
CA GLU A 372 23.65 -17.99 18.37
C GLU A 372 23.88 -18.23 19.87
N SER A 373 23.73 -17.18 20.69
CA SER A 373 23.63 -17.25 22.14
C SER A 373 22.40 -16.49 22.61
N ASN A 374 21.62 -17.12 23.49
CA ASN A 374 20.44 -16.53 24.14
C ASN A 374 20.50 -16.82 25.66
N THR A 375 21.68 -16.65 26.26
CA THR A 375 21.97 -17.04 27.64
C THR A 375 21.61 -15.98 28.68
N GLU A 376 21.48 -14.71 28.29
CA GLU A 376 21.23 -13.58 29.20
C GLU A 376 19.88 -13.61 29.94
N SER A 377 19.71 -12.72 30.93
CA SER A 377 18.50 -12.64 31.77
C SER A 377 17.27 -12.15 31.00
N VAL A 378 17.45 -11.27 30.01
CA VAL A 378 16.41 -10.92 29.03
C VAL A 378 16.59 -11.85 27.83
N LYS A 379 15.61 -12.70 27.56
CA LYS A 379 15.64 -13.59 26.39
C LYS A 379 15.17 -12.85 25.15
N VAL A 380 16.00 -12.84 24.11
CA VAL A 380 15.59 -12.39 22.78
C VAL A 380 14.67 -13.47 22.20
N VAL A 381 13.47 -13.09 21.79
CA VAL A 381 12.50 -14.01 21.16
C VAL A 381 12.29 -13.54 19.73
N VAL A 382 12.60 -14.40 18.77
CA VAL A 382 12.29 -14.20 17.35
C VAL A 382 11.07 -15.04 16.95
N ALA A 383 10.41 -14.72 15.84
CA ALA A 383 9.13 -15.33 15.46
C ALA A 383 9.20 -16.86 15.33
N ASP A 384 10.32 -17.41 14.85
CA ASP A 384 10.54 -18.87 14.76
C ASP A 384 10.60 -19.54 16.14
N THR A 385 11.13 -18.84 17.14
CA THR A 385 11.23 -19.33 18.54
C THR A 385 10.02 -19.01 19.41
N PHE A 386 9.12 -18.13 18.95
CA PHE A 386 8.03 -17.60 19.77
C PHE A 386 7.08 -18.70 20.27
N GLN A 387 6.76 -19.67 19.41
CA GLN A 387 5.90 -20.79 19.79
C GLN A 387 6.47 -21.54 21.00
N ASP A 388 7.76 -21.90 20.98
CA ASP A 388 8.37 -22.70 22.05
C ASP A 388 8.75 -21.87 23.28
N MET A 389 9.32 -20.69 23.08
CA MET A 389 9.80 -19.84 24.19
C MET A 389 8.68 -19.11 24.93
N VAL A 390 7.52 -18.89 24.29
CA VAL A 390 6.43 -18.07 24.84
C VAL A 390 5.16 -18.90 25.05
N LEU A 391 4.66 -19.59 24.02
CA LEU A 391 3.34 -20.24 24.04
C LEU A 391 3.34 -21.67 24.58
N ASN A 392 4.34 -22.48 24.24
CA ASN A 392 4.53 -23.84 24.77
C ASN A 392 5.22 -23.82 26.15
N SER A 393 5.84 -22.69 26.51
CA SER A 393 6.33 -22.48 27.87
C SER A 393 5.14 -22.42 28.83
N ALA A 394 5.20 -23.11 29.98
CA ALA A 394 4.12 -23.19 30.96
C ALA A 394 3.88 -21.89 31.78
N LYS A 395 4.03 -20.73 31.14
CA LYS A 395 3.93 -19.38 31.73
C LYS A 395 2.60 -18.74 31.33
N ASN A 396 1.56 -19.08 32.07
CA ASN A 396 0.21 -18.56 31.84
C ASN A 396 0.14 -17.03 32.02
N GLY A 397 0.17 -16.29 30.90
CA GLY A 397 -0.16 -14.87 30.79
C GLY A 397 1.03 -13.90 30.85
N TYR A 398 0.88 -12.75 30.17
CA TYR A 398 1.88 -11.68 30.13
C TYR A 398 1.29 -10.32 30.54
N PRO A 399 2.06 -9.48 31.27
CA PRO A 399 3.21 -9.85 32.09
C PRO A 399 2.79 -10.67 33.32
N THR A 400 3.40 -11.85 33.51
CA THR A 400 3.44 -12.53 34.82
C THR A 400 4.60 -11.94 35.63
N VAL A 401 4.35 -11.57 36.89
CA VAL A 401 5.35 -10.97 37.78
C VAL A 401 5.78 -12.01 38.83
N TYR A 402 7.05 -11.97 39.22
CA TYR A 402 7.61 -12.81 40.28
C TYR A 402 8.42 -11.96 41.26
N PHE A 403 8.29 -12.26 42.55
CA PHE A 403 9.13 -11.72 43.62
C PHE A 403 10.17 -12.76 44.03
N ARG A 404 11.39 -12.32 44.32
CA ARG A 404 12.46 -13.16 44.91
C ARG A 404 12.91 -12.52 46.21
N SER A 405 12.80 -13.27 47.31
CA SER A 405 13.26 -12.86 48.63
C SER A 405 14.80 -12.94 48.74
N ALA A 406 15.37 -12.37 49.80
CA ALA A 406 16.81 -12.44 50.06
C ALA A 406 17.27 -13.85 50.45
N SER A 407 16.39 -14.64 51.07
CA SER A 407 16.57 -16.11 51.24
C SER A 407 16.52 -16.90 49.93
N GLY A 408 16.26 -16.25 48.78
CA GLY A 408 16.22 -16.86 47.46
C GLY A 408 14.88 -17.51 47.09
N LYS A 409 13.91 -17.58 48.01
CA LYS A 409 12.55 -18.08 47.76
C LYS A 409 11.85 -17.21 46.70
N ILE A 410 11.36 -17.85 45.65
CA ILE A 410 10.61 -17.21 44.56
C ILE A 410 9.10 -17.38 44.81
N LEU A 411 8.33 -16.34 44.55
CA LEU A 411 6.88 -16.31 44.65
C LEU A 411 6.27 -15.64 43.41
N ARG A 412 5.18 -16.19 42.88
CA ARG A 412 4.40 -15.59 41.80
C ARG A 412 3.54 -14.45 42.35
N TYR A 413 3.39 -13.37 41.60
CA TYR A 413 2.52 -12.25 41.92
C TYR A 413 1.29 -12.24 41.01
N ASP A 414 0.13 -12.57 41.59
CA ASP A 414 -1.18 -12.59 40.94
C ASP A 414 -2.11 -11.48 41.47
N GLY A 415 -1.53 -10.41 42.03
CA GLY A 415 -2.25 -9.25 42.55
C GLY A 415 -2.54 -8.16 41.51
N ASN A 416 -3.36 -7.19 41.90
CA ASN A 416 -3.66 -6.00 41.10
C ASN A 416 -2.39 -5.17 40.83
N ARG A 417 -2.24 -4.62 39.63
CA ARG A 417 -0.99 -3.91 39.23
C ARG A 417 -0.95 -2.45 39.70
N THR A 418 -1.35 -2.17 40.95
CA THR A 418 -1.13 -0.85 41.58
C THR A 418 0.23 -0.79 42.27
N LYS A 419 0.70 0.42 42.61
CA LYS A 419 1.93 0.61 43.40
C LYS A 419 1.75 0.05 44.81
N GLU A 420 0.56 0.23 45.37
CA GLU A 420 0.21 -0.09 46.75
C GLU A 420 0.11 -1.60 46.98
N ASP A 421 -0.60 -2.33 46.09
CA ASP A 421 -0.70 -3.79 46.13
C ASP A 421 0.68 -4.48 46.00
N ILE A 422 1.56 -3.93 45.15
CA ILE A 422 2.93 -4.44 44.95
C ILE A 422 3.77 -4.20 46.21
N ILE A 423 3.65 -3.03 46.84
CA ILE A 423 4.34 -2.72 48.10
C ILE A 423 3.87 -3.64 49.23
N GLU A 424 2.56 -3.85 49.42
CA GLU A 424 2.06 -4.76 50.46
C GLU A 424 2.61 -6.18 50.25
N PHE A 425 2.56 -6.69 49.01
CA PHE A 425 3.05 -8.02 48.69
C PHE A 425 4.55 -8.19 48.99
N ILE A 426 5.37 -7.17 48.69
CA ILE A 426 6.81 -7.17 49.04
C ILE A 426 6.99 -7.12 50.57
N GLN A 427 6.26 -6.27 51.29
CA GLN A 427 6.36 -6.16 52.76
C GLN A 427 5.93 -7.45 53.49
N LYS A 428 4.90 -8.13 52.97
CA LYS A 428 4.39 -9.41 53.47
C LYS A 428 5.43 -10.52 53.30
N ASN A 429 6.02 -10.62 52.11
CA ASN A 429 6.85 -11.74 51.69
C ASN A 429 8.36 -11.57 51.88
N LYS A 430 8.86 -10.38 52.27
CA LYS A 430 10.27 -10.21 52.66
C LYS A 430 10.63 -11.01 53.93
N ASP A 431 11.88 -11.45 54.00
CA ASP A 431 12.42 -12.31 55.06
C ASP A 431 12.43 -11.62 56.44
N GLN A 432 12.47 -12.41 57.51
CA GLN A 432 12.39 -11.91 58.90
C GLN A 432 13.53 -10.94 59.25
N ALA A 433 14.77 -11.26 58.87
CA ALA A 433 15.92 -10.36 59.03
C ALA A 433 15.74 -9.02 58.27
N ALA A 434 15.01 -9.01 57.15
CA ALA A 434 14.67 -7.80 56.39
C ALA A 434 13.42 -7.06 56.93
N LYS A 435 12.72 -7.64 57.90
CA LYS A 435 11.72 -6.95 58.74
C LYS A 435 12.44 -6.26 59.91
N GLU A 436 13.34 -6.98 60.59
CA GLU A 436 14.14 -6.48 61.71
C GLU A 436 15.09 -5.35 61.31
N ALA A 437 15.77 -5.43 60.16
CA ALA A 437 16.63 -4.36 59.66
C ALA A 437 15.90 -3.02 59.41
N VAL A 438 14.63 -3.07 58.97
CA VAL A 438 13.80 -1.87 58.75
C VAL A 438 13.27 -1.30 60.08
N LEU A 439 12.98 -2.17 61.05
CA LEU A 439 12.64 -1.72 62.41
C LEU A 439 13.83 -1.01 63.08
N GLN A 440 15.03 -1.59 62.96
CA GLN A 440 16.30 -1.00 63.41
C GLN A 440 16.59 0.36 62.77
N SER A 441 16.35 0.53 61.45
CA SER A 441 16.53 1.83 60.79
C SER A 441 15.52 2.87 61.26
N SER A 442 14.26 2.47 61.46
CA SER A 442 13.19 3.37 61.92
C SER A 442 13.45 3.89 63.34
N ILE A 443 13.87 3.00 64.25
CA ILE A 443 14.24 3.36 65.63
C ILE A 443 15.47 4.28 65.65
N LYS A 444 16.46 4.06 64.78
CA LYS A 444 17.59 5.00 64.62
C LYS A 444 17.15 6.38 64.12
N GLU A 445 16.12 6.46 63.28
CA GLU A 445 15.62 7.74 62.77
C GLU A 445 14.84 8.54 63.83
N GLU A 446 14.12 7.88 64.75
CA GLU A 446 13.50 8.55 65.90
C GLU A 446 14.51 8.99 66.97
N LEU A 447 15.50 8.14 67.29
CA LEU A 447 16.58 8.48 68.21
C LEU A 447 17.45 9.62 67.67
N GLY A 448 17.72 9.64 66.36
CA GLY A 448 18.43 10.74 65.69
C GLY A 448 17.71 12.09 65.76
N LYS A 449 16.38 12.10 65.96
CA LYS A 449 15.57 13.33 66.12
C LYS A 449 15.55 13.88 67.55
N HIS A 450 16.11 13.15 68.53
CA HIS A 450 16.14 13.54 69.94
C HIS A 450 17.54 13.94 70.46
N CYS A 451 18.57 13.90 69.63
CA CYS A 451 19.97 14.13 70.02
C CYS A 451 20.65 15.27 69.22
N ILE A 452 20.04 16.46 69.21
CA ILE A 452 20.70 17.70 68.72
C ILE A 452 20.36 18.87 69.64
N GLU A 453 21.30 19.26 70.51
CA GLU A 453 21.75 20.64 70.79
C GLU A 453 22.77 20.63 71.95
N GLY A 454 23.73 21.56 71.93
CA GLY A 454 24.83 21.62 72.90
C GLY A 454 26.21 21.83 72.27
N THR A 455 26.42 23.02 71.68
CA THR A 455 27.72 23.43 71.11
C THR A 455 28.76 23.74 72.18
N GLU A 456 30.04 23.51 71.86
CA GLU A 456 31.18 23.90 72.71
C GLU A 456 31.30 25.43 72.81
N ASP A 457 31.73 25.93 73.97
CA ASP A 457 32.26 27.29 74.15
C ASP A 457 33.40 27.27 75.19
N ALA A 458 34.29 28.27 75.17
CA ALA A 458 35.67 28.08 75.62
C ALA A 458 35.99 28.51 77.07
N GLY A 459 36.78 27.67 77.76
CA GLY A 459 37.81 28.14 78.70
C GLY A 459 37.76 27.63 80.15
N GLY A 460 38.94 27.49 80.75
CA GLY A 460 39.12 27.60 82.20
C GLY A 460 39.35 26.31 83.00
N SER A 461 40.53 26.24 83.62
CA SER A 461 40.87 25.64 84.93
C SER A 461 40.21 24.33 85.43
N SER A 462 41.08 23.41 85.83
CA SER A 462 40.79 22.26 86.70
C SER A 462 39.97 22.60 87.97
N ARG A 463 38.88 21.85 88.22
CA ARG A 463 38.71 20.94 89.37
C ARG A 463 37.40 20.14 89.34
N HIS A 464 37.33 19.07 90.14
CA HIS A 464 36.20 18.16 90.24
C HIS A 464 34.91 18.82 90.78
N LEU A 465 33.74 18.32 90.36
CA LEU A 465 32.95 17.44 91.25
C LEU A 465 32.04 16.47 90.47
N ARG A 466 31.66 15.36 91.12
CA ARG A 466 30.67 14.38 90.62
C ARG A 466 29.28 14.71 91.18
N VAL A 467 28.24 14.37 90.43
CA VAL A 467 26.99 13.84 91.00
C VAL A 467 26.60 12.59 90.20
N HIS A 468 26.22 11.51 90.88
CA HIS A 468 25.72 10.28 90.26
C HIS A 468 24.18 10.21 90.34
N ALA A 469 23.53 9.84 89.23
CA ALA A 469 22.30 9.03 89.21
C ALA A 469 22.00 8.62 87.75
N ALA A 470 21.61 7.39 87.42
CA ALA A 470 21.74 6.12 88.14
C ALA A 470 21.86 4.99 87.11
N ALA A 471 22.55 3.89 87.43
CA ALA A 471 22.71 2.77 86.51
C ALA A 471 21.61 1.70 86.72
N ILE A 472 21.08 1.18 85.61
CA ILE A 472 20.59 -0.20 85.54
C ILE A 472 21.61 -0.96 84.68
N LEU A 473 21.95 -2.18 85.08
CA LEU A 473 23.24 -2.82 84.75
C LEU A 473 23.03 -4.33 84.50
N LEU A 474 23.94 -4.92 83.73
CA LEU A 474 24.05 -6.35 83.37
C LEU A 474 23.08 -6.82 82.26
N SER A 475 23.46 -7.72 81.32
CA SER A 475 24.72 -8.49 81.21
C SER A 475 25.33 -8.50 79.80
N LEU A 476 26.66 -8.62 79.81
CA LEU A 476 27.66 -8.87 78.76
C LEU A 476 27.44 -10.23 78.02
N PRO A 477 28.10 -10.56 76.86
CA PRO A 477 29.50 -10.21 76.57
C PRO A 477 29.98 -9.94 75.12
N ASP A 478 31.30 -9.66 75.07
CA ASP A 478 32.27 -9.71 73.96
C ASP A 478 32.32 -8.62 72.86
N LYS A 479 33.45 -7.88 72.90
CA LYS A 479 34.37 -7.51 71.79
C LYS A 479 33.76 -7.27 70.38
N GLY A 480 33.86 -6.08 69.79
CA GLY A 480 34.42 -4.81 70.26
C GLY A 480 34.71 -3.81 69.14
N ILE A 481 34.79 -2.53 69.53
CA ILE A 481 35.43 -1.37 68.84
C ILE A 481 35.44 -1.38 67.30
N VAL A 482 34.58 -0.56 66.68
CA VAL A 482 34.83 -0.05 65.32
C VAL A 482 35.68 1.22 65.42
N THR A 483 36.94 1.16 65.00
CA THR A 483 37.77 2.36 64.79
C THR A 483 37.59 2.90 63.38
N CYS A 484 37.20 4.16 63.26
CA CYS A 484 37.17 4.87 61.97
C CYS A 484 38.56 5.43 61.64
N LEU A 485 39.18 4.95 60.57
CA LEU A 485 40.36 5.56 59.93
C LEU A 485 40.16 5.62 58.41
N GLY A 486 40.76 6.62 57.78
CA GLY A 486 40.50 7.01 56.38
C GLY A 486 41.18 6.14 55.32
N SER A 487 40.79 6.40 54.06
CA SER A 487 41.41 5.86 52.84
C SER A 487 42.69 6.65 52.47
N PRO A 488 43.55 6.19 51.52
CA PRO A 488 43.21 6.18 50.07
C PRO A 488 43.86 5.09 49.17
N GLN A 489 43.35 4.96 47.91
CA GLN A 489 43.99 4.40 46.69
C GLN A 489 44.27 2.86 46.62
N SER A 490 44.28 2.16 45.47
CA SER A 490 44.06 2.51 44.03
C SER A 490 43.71 1.30 43.11
N PHE A 491 42.78 1.48 42.14
CA PHE A 491 42.66 0.93 40.74
C PHE A 491 42.96 -0.57 40.37
N PRO A 492 42.50 -1.12 39.20
CA PRO A 492 41.50 -0.64 38.20
C PRO A 492 40.46 -1.72 37.69
N PHE A 493 39.63 -1.32 36.70
CA PHE A 493 38.93 -2.10 35.62
C PHE A 493 37.40 -2.44 35.64
N PHE A 494 36.82 -2.33 34.43
CA PHE A 494 35.60 -2.91 33.81
C PHE A 494 34.16 -2.29 33.94
N SER A 495 33.64 -1.89 32.75
CA SER A 495 32.27 -2.02 32.19
C SER A 495 31.02 -1.15 32.55
N TYR A 496 30.47 -0.55 31.46
CA TYR A 496 29.06 -0.50 30.99
C TYR A 496 27.93 0.36 31.62
N PHE A 497 27.42 1.27 30.77
CA PHE A 497 26.00 1.57 30.38
C PHE A 497 24.95 2.25 31.32
N LEU A 498 24.49 3.41 30.83
CA LEU A 498 23.09 3.92 30.70
C LEU A 498 22.15 4.26 31.90
N GLN A 499 22.04 5.59 32.14
CA GLN A 499 20.85 6.47 31.99
C GLN A 499 19.55 6.41 32.86
N LEU A 500 19.13 7.64 33.28
CA LEU A 500 17.75 8.19 33.35
C LEU A 500 16.84 7.75 34.55
N PRO A 501 15.70 8.42 34.91
CA PRO A 501 14.71 9.11 34.04
C PRO A 501 13.87 10.35 34.55
N PHE A 502 12.93 10.78 33.69
CA PHE A 502 11.68 11.60 33.92
C PHE A 502 11.76 13.15 34.03
N PRO A 503 10.64 13.91 33.81
CA PRO A 503 9.21 13.50 33.63
C PRO A 503 8.40 14.07 32.42
N LEU A 504 7.22 13.45 32.16
CA LEU A 504 5.87 13.94 31.70
C LEU A 504 5.75 15.19 30.76
N HIS A 505 4.79 15.32 29.82
CA HIS A 505 3.41 14.80 29.63
C HIS A 505 3.00 14.95 28.11
N SER A 506 1.78 14.79 27.54
CA SER A 506 0.39 14.50 27.97
C SER A 506 -0.53 14.02 26.80
N ARG A 507 -1.65 13.36 27.12
CA ARG A 507 -2.98 13.26 26.41
C ARG A 507 -3.12 12.68 24.97
N ALA A 508 -4.22 11.93 24.80
CA ALA A 508 -4.83 11.45 23.53
C ALA A 508 -6.25 12.04 23.36
N PRO A 509 -7.07 11.69 22.33
CA PRO A 509 -7.90 10.46 22.43
C PRO A 509 -8.28 9.73 21.11
N PHE A 510 -8.74 8.48 21.28
CA PHE A 510 -9.73 7.69 20.49
C PHE A 510 -10.15 8.12 19.07
N LEU A 511 -10.08 7.18 18.12
CA LEU A 511 -11.16 6.18 17.91
C LEU A 511 -10.58 4.83 17.46
#